data_AF-A0AA97JWV9-F1
#
_entry.id   AF-A0AA97JWV9-F1
#
_cell.length_a   1.000
_cell.length_b   1.000
_cell.length_c   1.000
_cell.angle_alpha   90.00
_cell.angle_beta   90.00
_cell.angle_gamma   90.00
#
_symmetry.space_group_name_H-M   'P 1'
#
loop_
_entity.id
_entity.type
_entity.pdbx_description
1 polymer ?
#
loop_
_entity_poly.entity_id
_entity_poly.type
_entity_poly.pdbx_seq_one_letter_code
_entity_poly.pdbx_strand_id
1 'polypeptide(L)'
;MLLDSIVRIDFIWYWLDSTGQWIEYGKKHSEHCAAIISSSDLEAAFLADRRGIVFFRAGSQLYELNFQDMVQRNLYYRTRRKVCRWPKLVFFGGENSNAKGSRCCLESSSLPFHLFPSSWDHSALPDIGYKLVEVSNSTKEYNEIKELFEKTMEGFVIQRLLRNQNPSLWQKEQMKKKSGGKRVDERLLFHGTSASHLHDICGQNFDWRICGTHGTLYGKGSYFAKDASYSHGYCQLDTCFKTMFVARVLVGDYVQGNAAYLRPPPRPDQRNNFYDSCVDSLLDPSIFVIFEKHQIYPEYVIKYKQVSQCTVM
;
A
#
# COMPACT_ATOMS: atom_id res chain seq x y z
N MET A 1 5.06 -23.01 -15.67
CA MET A 1 4.51 -23.08 -14.29
C MET A 1 5.54 -22.47 -13.37
N LEU A 2 5.37 -21.20 -13.00
CA LEU A 2 6.21 -20.56 -11.99
C LEU A 2 5.67 -21.00 -10.64
N LEU A 3 6.52 -21.61 -9.81
CA LEU A 3 6.17 -21.89 -8.42
C LEU A 3 5.87 -20.55 -7.74
N ASP A 4 4.65 -20.39 -7.24
CA ASP A 4 4.29 -19.29 -6.37
C ASP A 4 5.23 -19.33 -5.16
N SER A 5 6.18 -18.40 -5.11
CA SER A 5 6.99 -18.20 -3.91
C SER A 5 6.02 -17.72 -2.82
N ILE A 6 5.76 -18.60 -1.84
CA ILE A 6 4.94 -18.23 -0.69
C ILE A 6 5.73 -17.21 0.12
N VAL A 7 5.28 -15.97 0.08
CA VAL A 7 5.77 -14.90 0.93
C VAL A 7 4.94 -14.94 2.21
N ARG A 8 5.58 -15.32 3.32
CA ARG A 8 4.99 -15.17 4.65
C ARG A 8 5.45 -13.84 5.23
N ILE A 9 4.51 -13.08 5.80
CA ILE A 9 4.84 -11.89 6.58
C ILE A 9 4.95 -12.33 8.03
N ASP A 10 6.15 -12.24 8.58
CA ASP A 10 6.37 -12.32 10.03
C ASP A 10 6.44 -10.89 10.59
N PHE A 11 6.21 -10.72 11.90
CA PHE A 11 6.29 -9.42 12.55
C PHE A 11 7.40 -9.40 13.59
N ILE A 12 8.20 -8.35 13.55
CA ILE A 12 9.33 -8.13 14.44
C ILE A 12 9.03 -6.91 15.31
N TRP A 13 9.30 -7.04 16.59
CA TRP A 13 8.99 -6.02 17.59
C TRP A 13 10.26 -5.30 18.00
N TYR A 14 10.18 -3.97 18.10
CA TYR A 14 11.30 -3.11 18.48
C TYR A 14 10.89 -2.10 19.54
N TRP A 15 11.84 -1.67 20.36
CA TRP A 15 11.70 -0.53 21.26
C TRP A 15 12.75 0.54 20.97
N LEU A 16 12.38 1.81 21.15
CA LEU A 16 13.26 2.94 20.90
C LEU A 16 14.09 3.26 22.14
N ASP A 17 15.41 3.15 22.05
CA ASP A 17 16.32 3.42 23.16
C ASP A 17 16.53 4.94 23.40
N SER A 18 17.46 5.31 24.30
CA SER A 18 17.73 6.72 24.62
C SER A 18 18.61 7.42 23.59
N THR A 19 19.31 6.64 22.76
CA THR A 19 20.16 7.17 21.68
C THR A 19 19.37 7.37 20.39
N GLY A 20 18.12 6.90 20.32
CA GLY A 20 17.26 6.97 19.15
C GLY A 20 17.33 5.73 18.25
N GLN A 21 17.95 4.66 18.74
CA GLN A 21 18.08 3.38 18.04
C GLN A 21 16.91 2.44 18.36
N TRP A 22 16.37 1.78 17.33
CA TRP A 22 15.37 0.73 17.49
C TRP A 22 16.03 -0.61 17.77
N ILE A 23 15.71 -1.19 18.92
CA ILE A 23 16.29 -2.44 19.43
C ILE A 23 15.25 -3.54 19.36
N GLU A 24 15.60 -4.66 18.72
CA GLU A 24 14.72 -5.82 18.55
C GLU A 24 14.54 -6.58 19.87
N TYR A 25 13.31 -6.96 20.21
CA TYR A 25 13.03 -7.79 21.38
C TYR A 25 13.57 -9.21 21.22
N GLY A 26 14.24 -9.69 22.28
CA GLY A 26 14.81 -11.04 22.35
C GLY A 26 16.19 -11.21 21.71
N LYS A 27 16.72 -10.20 21.02
CA LYS A 27 18.07 -10.24 20.46
C LYS A 27 19.11 -9.66 21.41
N LYS A 28 20.31 -10.25 21.38
CA LYS A 28 21.48 -9.70 22.08
C LYS A 28 21.88 -8.37 21.43
N HIS A 29 22.10 -7.36 22.25
CA HIS A 29 22.65 -6.07 21.85
C HIS A 29 23.90 -5.80 22.68
N SER A 30 24.86 -5.04 22.15
CA SER A 30 26.10 -4.70 22.85
C SER A 30 25.86 -3.85 24.10
N GLU A 31 24.90 -2.93 24.02
CA GLU A 31 24.65 -1.91 25.06
C GLU A 31 23.45 -2.21 25.97
N HIS A 32 22.61 -3.19 25.62
CA HIS A 32 21.35 -3.45 26.30
C HIS A 32 21.20 -4.93 26.67
N CYS A 33 20.69 -5.21 27.87
CA CYS A 33 20.32 -6.58 28.23
C CYS A 33 19.20 -7.09 27.31
N ALA A 34 19.36 -8.30 26.77
CA ALA A 34 18.31 -8.92 25.97
C ALA A 34 17.07 -9.14 26.84
N ALA A 35 15.91 -8.76 26.31
CA ALA A 35 14.63 -9.13 26.90
C ALA A 35 14.48 -10.66 26.88
N ILE A 36 13.90 -11.23 27.94
CA ILE A 36 13.59 -12.67 28.00
C ILE A 36 12.51 -13.01 26.95
N ILE A 37 11.65 -12.05 26.64
CA ILE A 37 10.61 -12.20 25.63
C ILE A 37 11.16 -11.90 24.24
N SER A 38 10.85 -12.78 23.28
CA SER A 38 11.23 -12.60 21.88
C SER A 38 10.17 -11.83 21.09
N SER A 39 10.54 -11.36 19.90
CA SER A 39 9.57 -10.78 18.96
C SER A 39 8.44 -11.76 18.61
N SER A 40 8.72 -13.07 18.52
CA SER A 40 7.69 -14.08 18.26
C SER A 40 6.72 -14.27 19.44
N ASP A 41 7.22 -14.18 20.68
CA ASP A 41 6.36 -14.29 21.87
C ASP A 41 5.47 -13.06 22.01
N LEU A 42 6.02 -11.87 21.77
CA LEU A 42 5.25 -10.62 21.74
C LEU A 42 4.18 -10.64 20.64
N GLU A 43 4.53 -11.17 19.47
CA GLU A 43 3.60 -11.33 18.37
C GLU A 43 2.46 -12.29 18.72
N ALA A 44 2.76 -13.45 19.32
CA ALA A 44 1.74 -14.38 19.79
C ALA A 44 0.82 -13.75 20.85
N ALA A 45 1.38 -13.00 21.79
CA ALA A 45 0.60 -12.31 22.83
C ALA A 45 -0.27 -11.18 22.27
N PHE A 46 0.24 -10.41 21.29
CA PHE A 46 -0.51 -9.35 20.61
C PHE A 46 -1.69 -9.90 19.81
N LEU A 47 -1.49 -11.03 19.12
CA LEU A 47 -2.56 -11.70 18.37
C LEU A 47 -3.63 -12.28 19.30
N ALA A 48 -3.26 -12.70 20.51
CA ALA A 48 -4.21 -13.16 21.52
C ALA A 48 -5.04 -12.00 22.13
N ASP A 49 -4.40 -10.85 22.42
CA ASP A 49 -5.09 -9.65 22.90
C ASP A 49 -4.39 -8.36 22.42
N ARG A 50 -4.99 -7.72 21.42
CA ARG A 50 -4.46 -6.48 20.79
C ARG A 50 -4.50 -5.26 21.70
N ARG A 51 -5.25 -5.30 22.81
CA ARG A 51 -5.29 -4.22 23.82
C ARG A 51 -4.67 -4.67 25.15
N GLY A 52 -4.05 -5.84 25.15
CA GLY A 52 -3.46 -6.45 26.33
C GLY A 52 -2.19 -5.76 26.79
N ILE A 53 -1.77 -6.17 27.98
CA ILE A 53 -0.51 -5.76 28.59
C ILE A 53 0.33 -7.02 28.84
N VAL A 54 1.60 -6.98 28.44
CA VAL A 54 2.56 -8.06 28.68
C VAL A 54 3.64 -7.59 29.62
N PHE A 55 4.00 -8.43 30.59
CA PHE A 55 5.11 -8.19 31.51
C PHE A 55 6.31 -9.05 31.13
N PHE A 56 7.50 -8.47 31.14
CA PHE A 56 8.73 -9.19 30.83
C PHE A 56 9.93 -8.60 31.59
N ARG A 57 11.02 -9.36 31.64
CA ARG A 57 12.29 -8.92 32.23
C ARG A 57 13.35 -8.72 31.15
N ALA A 58 14.24 -7.76 31.37
CA ALA A 58 15.49 -7.61 30.64
C ALA A 58 16.60 -7.34 31.66
N GLY A 59 17.51 -8.32 31.84
CA GLY A 59 18.44 -8.30 32.97
C GLY A 59 17.70 -8.30 34.31
N SER A 60 18.06 -7.37 35.20
CA SER A 60 17.42 -7.20 36.52
C SER A 60 16.14 -6.35 36.49
N GLN A 61 15.78 -5.79 35.34
CA GLN A 61 14.71 -4.81 35.23
C GLN A 61 13.40 -5.46 34.77
N LEU A 62 12.29 -5.02 35.36
CA LEU A 62 10.94 -5.48 35.04
C LEU A 62 10.19 -4.41 34.24
N TYR A 63 9.55 -4.84 33.17
CA TYR A 63 8.85 -4.00 32.22
C TYR A 63 7.42 -4.46 32.02
N GLU A 64 6.56 -3.51 31.70
CA GLU A 64 5.27 -3.75 31.06
C GLU A 64 5.31 -3.21 29.63
N LEU A 65 4.62 -3.88 28.71
CA LEU A 65 4.36 -3.42 27.36
C LEU A 65 2.85 -3.37 27.17
N ASN A 66 2.33 -2.17 26.91
CA ASN A 66 0.93 -1.97 26.54
C ASN A 66 0.82 -1.96 25.00
N PHE A 67 0.06 -2.91 24.45
CA PHE A 67 -0.10 -3.06 23.01
C PHE A 67 -1.00 -1.98 22.38
N GLN A 68 -1.99 -1.48 23.11
CA GLN A 68 -2.86 -0.42 22.62
C GLN A 68 -2.08 0.88 22.44
N ASP A 69 -1.24 1.22 23.41
CA ASP A 69 -0.46 2.46 23.39
C ASP A 69 0.85 2.34 22.62
N MET A 70 1.27 1.11 22.30
CA MET A 70 2.58 0.79 21.71
C MET A 70 3.73 1.42 22.53
N VAL A 71 3.68 1.22 23.85
CA VAL A 71 4.65 1.77 24.80
C VAL A 71 5.07 0.72 25.80
N GLN A 72 6.38 0.58 25.99
CA GLN A 72 6.93 -0.12 27.15
C GLN A 72 7.20 0.85 28.31
N ARG A 73 6.98 0.39 29.54
CA ARG A 73 7.26 1.14 30.77
C ARG A 73 8.10 0.30 31.71
N ASN A 74 9.21 0.85 32.18
CA ASN A 74 9.99 0.27 33.26
C ASN A 74 9.21 0.45 34.58
N LEU A 75 8.97 -0.63 35.32
CA LEU A 75 8.13 -0.57 36.51
C LEU A 75 8.82 0.08 37.72
N TYR A 76 10.14 0.09 37.75
CA TYR A 76 10.92 0.70 38.83
C TYR A 76 11.16 2.19 38.56
N TYR A 77 11.78 2.52 37.43
CA TYR A 77 12.15 3.91 37.08
C TYR A 77 11.02 4.70 36.42
N ARG A 78 9.89 4.06 36.10
CA ARG A 78 8.73 4.65 35.39
C ARG A 78 9.06 5.27 34.03
N THR A 79 10.23 4.99 33.47
CA THR A 79 10.61 5.42 32.13
C THR A 79 9.73 4.75 31.09
N ARG A 80 9.30 5.53 30.08
CA ARG A 80 8.46 5.07 28.97
C ARG A 80 9.27 5.11 27.69
N ARG A 81 9.15 4.07 26.86
CA ARG A 81 9.78 4.03 25.54
C ARG A 81 8.78 3.58 24.49
N LYS A 82 8.86 4.19 23.31
CA LYS A 82 8.02 3.83 22.17
C LYS A 82 8.37 2.42 21.71
N VAL A 83 7.35 1.68 21.28
CA VAL A 83 7.45 0.35 20.71
C VAL A 83 6.86 0.38 19.31
N CYS A 84 7.43 -0.40 18.40
CA CYS A 84 6.85 -0.59 17.08
C CYS A 84 6.88 -2.06 16.70
N ARG A 85 5.87 -2.44 15.92
CA ARG A 85 5.70 -3.76 15.34
C ARG A 85 5.86 -3.60 13.83
N TRP A 86 6.87 -4.24 13.24
CA TRP A 86 7.20 -4.08 11.83
C TRP A 86 7.13 -5.40 11.07
N PRO A 87 6.47 -5.42 9.89
CA PRO A 87 6.44 -6.60 9.04
C PRO A 87 7.83 -6.90 8.46
N LYS A 88 8.17 -8.17 8.43
CA LYS A 88 9.37 -8.74 7.80
C LYS A 88 8.94 -9.82 6.82
N LEU A 89 9.34 -9.66 5.56
CA LEU A 89 9.05 -10.63 4.51
C LEU A 89 9.97 -11.86 4.68
N VAL A 90 9.35 -13.04 4.72
CA VAL A 90 10.02 -14.34 4.74
C VAL A 90 9.63 -15.09 3.46
N PHE A 91 10.64 -15.45 2.67
CA PHE A 91 10.46 -16.21 1.42
C PHE A 91 10.64 -17.71 1.70
N PHE A 92 9.68 -18.54 1.29
CA PHE A 92 9.80 -20.00 1.35
C PHE A 92 9.91 -20.60 -0.07
N GLY A 93 10.97 -21.38 -0.31
CA GLY A 93 11.22 -22.21 -1.51
C GLY A 93 12.23 -21.60 -2.51
N GLY A 94 13.23 -22.31 -3.06
CA GLY A 94 13.45 -23.76 -3.13
C GLY A 94 14.87 -24.21 -2.81
N GLU A 95 14.97 -25.34 -2.12
CA GLU A 95 16.19 -26.12 -1.91
C GLU A 95 16.51 -26.89 -3.19
N ASN A 96 17.66 -26.61 -3.82
CA ASN A 96 18.39 -27.67 -4.50
C ASN A 96 19.37 -28.25 -3.47
N SER A 97 19.12 -29.50 -3.10
CA SER A 97 20.02 -30.35 -2.34
C SER A 97 21.32 -30.55 -3.12
N ASN A 98 22.33 -29.71 -2.86
CA ASN A 98 23.77 -30.02 -2.88
C ASN A 98 24.60 -28.74 -2.73
N ALA A 99 24.70 -28.22 -1.51
CA ALA A 99 25.85 -27.42 -1.09
C ALA A 99 25.91 -27.43 0.44
N LYS A 100 26.86 -28.19 0.98
CA LYS A 100 27.24 -28.12 2.39
C LYS A 100 27.74 -26.71 2.70
N GLY A 101 27.16 -26.10 3.74
CA GLY A 101 27.80 -25.05 4.51
C GLY A 101 27.91 -23.69 3.83
N SER A 102 26.80 -22.96 3.73
CA SER A 102 26.85 -21.51 3.91
C SER A 102 25.48 -21.02 4.37
N ARG A 103 25.37 -20.71 5.67
CA ARG A 103 24.36 -19.75 6.12
C ARG A 103 24.78 -18.42 5.53
N CYS A 104 24.28 -18.10 4.33
CA CYS A 104 24.32 -16.73 3.84
C CYS A 104 23.32 -15.91 4.67
N CYS A 105 23.72 -15.62 5.90
CA CYS A 105 23.27 -14.43 6.60
C CYS A 105 23.80 -13.26 5.78
N LEU A 106 22.95 -12.67 4.92
CA LEU A 106 23.16 -11.27 4.54
C LEU A 106 22.84 -10.46 5.79
N GLU A 107 23.86 -10.24 6.61
CA GLU A 107 23.84 -9.18 7.61
C GLU A 107 24.18 -7.85 6.95
N SER A 108 23.53 -6.82 7.49
CA SER A 108 23.87 -5.39 7.37
C SER A 108 23.43 -4.73 6.06
N SER A 109 22.71 -3.61 6.01
CA SER A 109 22.38 -2.62 7.03
C SER A 109 21.26 -1.74 6.46
N SER A 110 20.11 -1.72 7.11
CA SER A 110 19.16 -0.60 7.17
C SER A 110 17.90 -1.11 7.86
N LEU A 111 17.47 -0.37 8.86
CA LEU A 111 16.21 -0.57 9.56
C LEU A 111 15.04 -0.67 8.54
N PRO A 112 13.93 -1.38 8.84
CA PRO A 112 12.80 -1.61 7.91
C PRO A 112 11.98 -0.37 7.52
N PHE A 113 12.51 0.84 7.70
CA PHE A 113 11.88 2.10 7.30
C PHE A 113 11.64 2.24 5.78
N HIS A 114 12.16 1.32 4.95
CA HIS A 114 12.08 1.45 3.49
C HIS A 114 11.05 0.55 2.80
N LEU A 115 10.36 -0.35 3.52
CA LEU A 115 9.40 -1.26 2.88
C LEU A 115 8.05 -0.58 2.55
N PHE A 116 7.63 0.37 3.39
CA PHE A 116 6.36 1.10 3.25
C PHE A 116 6.59 2.61 3.38
N PRO A 117 5.69 3.45 2.83
CA PRO A 117 5.82 4.89 2.93
C PRO A 117 5.80 5.35 4.39
N SER A 118 6.60 6.35 4.73
CA SER A 118 6.58 6.97 6.06
C SER A 118 5.25 7.65 6.39
N SER A 119 4.44 7.97 5.38
CA SER A 119 3.09 8.49 5.56
C SER A 119 2.13 7.44 6.12
N TRP A 120 2.42 6.14 5.97
CA TRP A 120 1.55 5.08 6.45
C TRP A 120 1.49 5.05 7.98
N ASP A 121 0.29 4.79 8.50
CA ASP A 121 0.10 4.49 9.90
C ASP A 121 0.57 3.05 10.14
N HIS A 122 1.81 2.93 10.61
CA HIS A 122 2.44 1.64 10.90
C HIS A 122 1.77 0.89 12.06
N SER A 123 1.05 1.57 12.96
CA SER A 123 0.27 0.92 14.03
C SER A 123 -0.99 0.22 13.50
N ALA A 124 -1.39 0.59 12.29
CA ALA A 124 -2.62 0.20 11.65
C ALA A 124 -2.42 -0.81 10.51
N LEU A 125 -1.21 -1.37 10.34
CA LEU A 125 -0.95 -2.35 9.28
C LEU A 125 -1.58 -3.71 9.62
N PRO A 126 -2.47 -4.24 8.75
CA PRO A 126 -3.03 -5.56 8.94
C PRO A 126 -2.01 -6.65 8.62
N ASP A 127 -2.18 -7.81 9.25
CA ASP A 127 -1.34 -9.00 9.02
C ASP A 127 -1.61 -9.63 7.66
N ILE A 128 -2.90 -9.62 7.27
CA ILE A 128 -3.42 -10.09 6.00
C ILE A 128 -4.50 -9.11 5.55
N GLY A 129 -4.49 -8.77 4.26
CA GLY A 129 -5.49 -7.90 3.65
C GLY A 129 -5.11 -6.42 3.72
N TYR A 130 -6.08 -5.56 4.01
CA TYR A 130 -5.92 -4.12 3.94
C TYR A 130 -6.65 -3.40 5.07
N LYS A 131 -6.26 -2.15 5.30
CA LYS A 131 -6.98 -1.23 6.18
C LYS A 131 -7.13 0.13 5.51
N LEU A 132 -8.33 0.70 5.60
CA LEU A 132 -8.58 2.08 5.21
C LEU A 132 -8.31 3.00 6.40
N VAL A 133 -7.36 3.91 6.25
CA VAL A 133 -6.98 4.91 7.26
C VAL A 133 -7.43 6.29 6.77
N GLU A 134 -8.17 7.00 7.60
CA GLU A 134 -8.63 8.35 7.25
C GLU A 134 -7.47 9.35 7.27
N VAL A 135 -7.29 10.07 6.17
CA VAL A 135 -6.28 11.11 6.03
C VAL A 135 -6.88 12.41 6.55
N SER A 136 -6.22 13.01 7.55
CA SER A 136 -6.65 14.28 8.13
C SER A 136 -6.61 15.41 7.10
N ASN A 137 -7.63 16.27 7.08
CA ASN A 137 -7.76 17.38 6.15
C ASN A 137 -6.70 18.48 6.31
N SER A 138 -5.95 18.46 7.42
CA SER A 138 -4.85 19.39 7.69
C SER A 138 -3.50 18.94 7.13
N THR A 139 -3.41 17.74 6.55
CA THR A 139 -2.13 17.20 6.05
C THR A 139 -1.86 17.64 4.62
N LYS A 140 -0.56 17.70 4.27
CA LYS A 140 -0.13 17.93 2.89
C LYS A 140 -0.68 16.87 1.93
N GLU A 141 -0.69 15.62 2.36
CA GLU A 141 -1.23 14.48 1.62
C GLU A 141 -2.69 14.69 1.22
N TYR A 142 -3.53 15.16 2.14
CA TYR A 142 -4.94 15.46 1.83
C TYR A 142 -5.05 16.58 0.79
N ASN A 143 -4.29 17.67 0.98
CA ASN A 143 -4.33 18.83 0.08
C ASN A 143 -3.89 18.47 -1.34
N GLU A 144 -2.85 17.64 -1.50
CA GLU A 144 -2.41 17.17 -2.82
C GLU A 144 -3.52 16.41 -3.57
N ILE A 145 -4.23 15.51 -2.89
CA ILE A 145 -5.34 14.77 -3.52
C ILE A 145 -6.55 15.66 -3.76
N LYS A 146 -6.85 16.58 -2.83
CA LYS A 146 -7.93 17.56 -2.97
C LYS A 146 -7.72 18.45 -4.19
N GLU A 147 -6.52 19.00 -4.37
CA GLU A 147 -6.17 19.83 -5.53
C GLU A 147 -6.33 19.07 -6.84
N LEU A 148 -5.94 17.79 -6.90
CA LEU A 148 -6.15 16.96 -8.09
C LEU A 148 -7.64 16.75 -8.40
N PHE A 149 -8.45 16.50 -7.38
CA PHE A 149 -9.89 16.29 -7.52
C PHE A 149 -10.61 17.58 -7.97
N GLU A 150 -10.34 18.71 -7.31
CA GLU A 150 -11.03 19.98 -7.54
C GLU A 150 -10.73 20.62 -8.89
N LYS A 151 -9.65 20.24 -9.57
CA LYS A 151 -9.34 20.68 -10.94
C LYS A 151 -10.50 20.48 -11.92
N THR A 152 -11.30 19.44 -11.73
CA THR A 152 -12.39 19.08 -12.66
C THR A 152 -13.73 18.79 -11.99
N MET A 153 -13.80 18.84 -10.65
CA MET A 153 -14.99 18.49 -9.88
C MET A 153 -15.63 19.71 -9.22
N GLU A 154 -15.87 20.76 -10.01
CA GLU A 154 -16.56 21.96 -9.55
C GLU A 154 -17.97 21.62 -9.02
N GLY A 155 -18.36 22.23 -7.90
CA GLY A 155 -19.65 21.96 -7.25
C GLY A 155 -19.70 20.66 -6.45
N PHE A 156 -18.57 19.97 -6.24
CA PHE A 156 -18.45 18.81 -5.35
C PHE A 156 -17.46 19.07 -4.21
N VAL A 157 -17.69 18.40 -3.08
CA VAL A 157 -16.86 18.51 -1.88
C VAL A 157 -16.46 17.13 -1.37
N ILE A 158 -15.17 16.95 -1.10
CA ILE A 158 -14.63 15.75 -0.44
C ILE A 158 -15.14 15.71 1.00
N GLN A 159 -15.79 14.62 1.38
CA GLN A 159 -16.25 14.36 2.74
C GLN A 159 -15.21 13.57 3.54
N ARG A 160 -14.63 12.54 2.92
CA ARG A 160 -13.60 11.71 3.54
C ARG A 160 -12.58 11.28 2.50
N LEU A 161 -11.31 11.33 2.87
CA LEU A 161 -10.20 10.75 2.11
C LEU A 161 -9.65 9.58 2.92
N LEU A 162 -9.71 8.38 2.36
CA LEU A 162 -9.26 7.17 3.03
C LEU A 162 -8.05 6.62 2.26
N ARG A 163 -6.90 6.53 2.92
CA ARG A 163 -5.72 5.85 2.38
C ARG A 163 -5.87 4.35 2.58
N ASN A 164 -5.70 3.60 1.51
CA ASN A 164 -5.59 2.15 1.57
C ASN A 164 -4.18 1.77 2.01
N GLN A 165 -4.08 1.00 3.10
CA GLN A 165 -2.85 0.40 3.56
C GLN A 165 -2.97 -1.11 3.39
N ASN A 166 -2.59 -1.56 2.20
CA ASN A 166 -2.49 -2.97 1.86
C ASN A 166 -1.02 -3.35 1.63
N PRO A 167 -0.35 -4.00 2.60
CA PRO A 167 1.05 -4.40 2.47
C PRO A 167 1.33 -5.40 1.35
N SER A 168 0.39 -6.31 1.05
CA SER A 168 0.60 -7.33 0.02
C SER A 168 0.52 -6.75 -1.39
N LEU A 169 -0.30 -5.70 -1.59
CA LEU A 169 -0.35 -4.94 -2.84
C LEU A 169 0.77 -3.89 -2.95
N TRP A 170 1.27 -3.37 -1.83
CA TRP A 170 2.35 -2.37 -1.81
C TRP A 170 3.72 -2.99 -2.02
N GLN A 171 3.95 -3.53 -3.21
CA GLN A 171 5.24 -4.10 -3.59
C GLN A 171 5.91 -3.17 -4.60
N LYS A 172 6.26 -1.95 -4.18
CA LYS A 172 6.88 -0.92 -5.02
C LYS A 172 8.08 -1.46 -5.81
N GLU A 173 8.89 -2.31 -5.19
CA GLU A 173 10.02 -2.98 -5.83
C GLU A 173 9.59 -4.02 -6.87
N GLN A 174 8.50 -4.76 -6.67
CA GLN A 174 7.98 -5.64 -7.73
C GLN A 174 7.35 -4.84 -8.88
N MET A 175 6.65 -3.75 -8.56
CA MET A 175 6.08 -2.84 -9.56
C MET A 175 7.21 -2.26 -10.44
N LYS A 176 8.35 -1.88 -9.83
CA LYS A 176 9.53 -1.35 -10.55
C LYS A 176 10.43 -2.39 -11.22
N LYS A 177 10.64 -3.57 -10.60
CA LYS A 177 11.50 -4.62 -11.14
C LYS A 177 10.95 -5.22 -12.43
N LYS A 178 9.61 -5.34 -12.56
CA LYS A 178 8.97 -5.77 -13.80
C LYS A 178 9.16 -4.78 -14.96
N SER A 179 9.49 -3.52 -14.68
CA SER A 179 9.88 -2.51 -15.66
C SER A 179 11.39 -2.48 -15.96
N GLY A 180 12.13 -3.53 -15.60
CA GLY A 180 13.56 -3.67 -15.91
C GLY A 180 14.48 -2.70 -15.15
N GLY A 181 14.03 -2.18 -14.00
CA GLY A 181 14.86 -1.32 -13.13
C GLY A 181 15.06 0.11 -13.63
N LYS A 182 14.38 0.53 -14.69
CA LYS A 182 14.39 1.92 -15.18
C LYS A 182 13.43 2.80 -14.37
N ARG A 183 13.65 4.12 -14.42
CA ARG A 183 12.76 5.11 -13.81
C ARG A 183 11.44 5.12 -14.60
N VAL A 184 10.39 4.51 -14.05
CA VAL A 184 9.08 4.34 -14.68
C VAL A 184 8.24 5.60 -14.46
N ASP A 185 7.54 6.09 -15.49
CA ASP A 185 6.53 7.14 -15.34
C ASP A 185 5.39 6.61 -14.46
N GLU A 186 5.16 7.30 -13.34
CA GLU A 186 4.22 6.96 -12.29
C GLU A 186 3.25 8.12 -12.11
N ARG A 187 1.95 7.85 -12.16
CA ARG A 187 0.90 8.88 -12.08
C ARG A 187 -0.16 8.51 -11.05
N LEU A 188 -0.72 9.53 -10.42
CA LEU A 188 -1.97 9.40 -9.66
C LEU A 188 -3.13 9.64 -10.63
N LEU A 189 -3.99 8.63 -10.78
CA LEU A 189 -5.11 8.66 -11.73
C LEU A 189 -6.40 8.22 -11.04
N PHE A 190 -7.53 8.71 -11.53
CA PHE A 190 -8.85 8.43 -10.99
C PHE A 190 -9.47 7.17 -11.59
N HIS A 191 -10.29 6.48 -10.79
CA HIS A 191 -11.11 5.37 -11.25
C HIS A 191 -12.47 5.39 -10.54
N GLY A 192 -13.53 5.62 -11.31
CA GLY A 192 -14.91 5.51 -10.84
C GLY A 192 -15.38 4.07 -10.86
N THR A 193 -16.05 3.63 -9.80
CA THR A 193 -16.65 2.30 -9.73
C THR A 193 -17.85 2.31 -8.77
N SER A 194 -18.62 1.23 -8.79
CA SER A 194 -19.67 0.98 -7.80
C SER A 194 -19.07 0.76 -6.42
N ALA A 195 -19.78 1.20 -5.37
CA ALA A 195 -19.37 0.96 -3.98
C ALA A 195 -19.28 -0.54 -3.65
N SER A 196 -19.98 -1.40 -4.40
CA SER A 196 -19.91 -2.86 -4.26
C SER A 196 -18.51 -3.43 -4.50
N HIS A 197 -17.70 -2.84 -5.37
CA HIS A 197 -16.36 -3.33 -5.70
C HIS A 197 -15.26 -2.77 -4.78
N LEU A 198 -15.61 -1.88 -3.85
CA LEU A 198 -14.63 -1.19 -3.01
C LEU A 198 -13.79 -2.17 -2.20
N HIS A 199 -14.44 -3.14 -1.54
CA HIS A 199 -13.74 -4.08 -0.69
C HIS A 199 -12.82 -5.02 -1.50
N ASP A 200 -13.27 -5.44 -2.69
CA ASP A 200 -12.50 -6.29 -3.58
C ASP A 200 -11.28 -5.56 -4.14
N ILE A 201 -11.45 -4.32 -4.62
CA ILE A 201 -10.34 -3.52 -5.17
C ILE A 201 -9.29 -3.25 -4.10
N CYS A 202 -9.69 -2.84 -2.89
CA CYS A 202 -8.75 -2.56 -1.81
C CYS A 202 -7.95 -3.82 -1.39
N GLY A 203 -8.58 -5.00 -1.41
CA GLY A 203 -7.97 -6.26 -0.98
C GLY A 203 -7.19 -7.00 -2.07
N GLN A 204 -7.71 -7.01 -3.29
CA GLN A 204 -7.26 -7.88 -4.38
C GLN A 204 -6.75 -7.12 -5.61
N ASN A 205 -6.78 -5.79 -5.57
CA ASN A 205 -6.47 -4.88 -6.69
C ASN A 205 -7.56 -4.84 -7.77
N PHE A 206 -7.38 -3.98 -8.78
CA PHE A 206 -8.31 -3.88 -9.90
C PHE A 206 -8.24 -5.11 -10.80
N ASP A 207 -9.40 -5.68 -11.11
CA ASP A 207 -9.57 -6.75 -12.10
C ASP A 207 -10.61 -6.33 -13.13
N TRP A 208 -10.15 -5.98 -14.34
CA TRP A 208 -11.02 -5.54 -15.43
C TRP A 208 -12.00 -6.61 -15.90
N ARG A 209 -11.76 -7.89 -15.57
CA ARG A 209 -12.68 -8.99 -15.86
C ARG A 209 -13.90 -8.98 -14.93
N ILE A 210 -13.79 -8.31 -13.78
CA ILE A 210 -14.81 -8.23 -12.74
C ILE A 210 -15.43 -6.83 -12.71
N CYS A 211 -14.63 -5.78 -12.87
CA CYS A 211 -15.07 -4.38 -12.75
C CYS A 211 -15.86 -3.85 -13.96
N GLY A 212 -16.18 -4.70 -14.93
CA GLY A 212 -16.94 -4.37 -16.13
C GLY A 212 -16.11 -3.68 -17.22
N THR A 213 -16.38 -4.04 -18.47
CA THR A 213 -15.75 -3.48 -19.66
C THR A 213 -16.57 -2.31 -20.21
N HIS A 214 -16.73 -1.23 -19.44
CA HIS A 214 -17.40 -0.05 -19.95
C HIS A 214 -16.47 0.68 -20.93
N GLY A 215 -16.69 0.50 -22.23
CA GLY A 215 -15.92 1.17 -23.29
C GLY A 215 -14.50 0.65 -23.42
N THR A 216 -14.31 -0.52 -24.05
CA THR A 216 -12.97 -1.08 -24.34
C THR A 216 -12.31 -0.43 -25.56
N LEU A 217 -12.49 0.86 -25.79
CA LEU A 217 -12.05 1.54 -27.02
C LEU A 217 -10.52 1.49 -27.20
N TYR A 218 -9.79 1.47 -26.09
CA TYR A 218 -8.32 1.56 -26.07
C TYR A 218 -7.64 0.27 -25.57
N GLY A 219 -8.43 -0.80 -25.41
CA GLY A 219 -7.96 -2.12 -24.99
C GLY A 219 -8.81 -2.77 -23.90
N LYS A 220 -8.59 -4.07 -23.67
CA LYS A 220 -9.23 -4.87 -22.63
C LYS A 220 -8.36 -4.89 -21.37
N GLY A 221 -8.41 -3.80 -20.62
CA GLY A 221 -7.66 -3.60 -19.37
C GLY A 221 -8.43 -2.72 -18.39
N SER A 222 -7.79 -2.38 -17.28
CA SER A 222 -8.33 -1.45 -16.28
C SER A 222 -8.12 -0.01 -16.73
N TYR A 223 -9.19 0.79 -16.75
CA TYR A 223 -9.18 2.17 -17.23
C TYR A 223 -8.97 3.15 -16.08
N PHE A 224 -8.11 4.15 -16.29
CA PHE A 224 -7.83 5.22 -15.34
C PHE A 224 -7.86 6.57 -16.05
N ALA A 225 -8.44 7.57 -15.40
CA ALA A 225 -8.57 8.91 -15.97
C ALA A 225 -7.62 9.90 -15.29
N LYS A 226 -7.07 10.82 -16.08
CA LYS A 226 -6.36 12.00 -15.58
C LYS A 226 -7.29 12.89 -14.76
N ASP A 227 -8.52 13.06 -15.25
CA ASP A 227 -9.53 13.94 -14.66
C ASP A 227 -10.58 13.16 -13.86
N ALA A 228 -10.90 13.67 -12.67
CA ALA A 228 -11.91 13.08 -11.78
C ALA A 228 -13.32 13.15 -12.38
N SER A 229 -13.63 14.19 -13.16
CA SER A 229 -14.93 14.35 -13.85
C SER A 229 -15.23 13.22 -14.82
N TYR A 230 -14.23 12.71 -15.53
CA TYR A 230 -14.39 11.54 -16.39
C TYR A 230 -14.75 10.30 -15.55
N SER A 231 -14.05 10.08 -14.44
CA SER A 231 -14.33 8.98 -13.52
C SER A 231 -15.69 9.09 -12.82
N HIS A 232 -16.19 10.30 -12.59
CA HIS A 232 -17.49 10.54 -11.95
C HIS A 232 -18.64 9.84 -12.67
N GLY A 233 -18.62 9.80 -14.01
CA GLY A 233 -19.64 9.13 -14.82
C GLY A 233 -19.75 7.61 -14.58
N TYR A 234 -18.73 7.00 -13.97
CA TYR A 234 -18.70 5.57 -13.63
C TYR A 234 -18.97 5.30 -12.14
N CYS A 235 -19.18 6.35 -11.34
CA CYS A 235 -19.59 6.21 -9.94
C CYS A 235 -21.09 5.87 -9.85
N GLN A 236 -21.46 5.07 -8.85
CA GLN A 236 -22.86 4.72 -8.60
C GLN A 236 -23.75 5.96 -8.42
N LEU A 237 -24.95 5.94 -9.01
CA LEU A 237 -25.85 7.09 -9.08
C LEU A 237 -26.74 7.24 -7.82
N ASP A 238 -27.08 6.14 -7.15
CA ASP A 238 -28.20 6.07 -6.19
C ASP A 238 -27.86 6.43 -4.73
N THR A 239 -26.80 7.21 -4.51
CA THR A 239 -26.36 7.57 -3.16
C THR A 239 -26.04 9.06 -3.06
N CYS A 240 -26.41 9.68 -1.93
CA CYS A 240 -26.07 11.08 -1.61
C CYS A 240 -24.55 11.33 -1.54
N PHE A 241 -23.77 10.26 -1.34
CA PHE A 241 -22.32 10.27 -1.41
C PHE A 241 -21.85 9.38 -2.55
N LYS A 242 -20.90 9.86 -3.34
CA LYS A 242 -20.23 9.10 -4.38
C LYS A 242 -18.84 8.71 -3.92
N THR A 243 -18.34 7.61 -4.49
CA THR A 243 -17.01 7.09 -4.17
C THR A 243 -16.22 6.87 -5.46
N MET A 244 -14.96 7.29 -5.47
CA MET A 244 -14.01 6.95 -6.53
C MET A 244 -12.64 6.65 -5.92
N PHE A 245 -11.81 5.93 -6.67
CA PHE A 245 -10.42 5.67 -6.31
C PHE A 245 -9.49 6.71 -6.90
N VAL A 246 -8.39 6.97 -6.20
CA VAL A 246 -7.15 7.49 -6.79
C VAL A 246 -6.12 6.38 -6.68
N ALA A 247 -5.65 5.91 -7.83
CA ALA A 247 -4.67 4.86 -7.92
C ALA A 247 -3.31 5.43 -8.32
N ARG A 248 -2.24 4.88 -7.73
CA ARG A 248 -0.87 5.07 -8.22
C ARG A 248 -0.62 4.05 -9.32
N VAL A 249 -0.35 4.54 -10.51
CA VAL A 249 -0.26 3.74 -11.72
C VAL A 249 1.10 3.92 -12.37
N LEU A 250 1.79 2.82 -12.60
CA LEU A 250 2.99 2.77 -13.43
C LEU A 250 2.58 2.75 -14.91
N VAL A 251 2.42 3.94 -15.48
CA VAL A 251 2.02 4.08 -16.88
C VAL A 251 3.15 3.75 -17.85
N GLY A 252 4.41 3.94 -17.41
CA GLY A 252 5.60 3.65 -18.22
C GLY A 252 5.57 4.34 -19.58
N ASP A 253 6.12 3.70 -20.60
CA ASP A 253 5.94 4.19 -21.96
C ASP A 253 4.62 3.67 -22.53
N TYR A 254 3.82 4.59 -23.04
CA TYR A 254 2.50 4.30 -23.58
C TYR A 254 2.45 4.46 -25.09
N VAL A 255 1.41 3.86 -25.67
CA VAL A 255 1.07 3.94 -27.09
C VAL A 255 -0.43 4.17 -27.25
N GLN A 256 -0.87 4.67 -28.40
CA GLN A 256 -2.29 4.82 -28.66
C GLN A 256 -3.00 3.45 -28.61
N GLY A 257 -4.10 3.39 -27.88
CA GLY A 257 -4.85 2.17 -27.65
C GLY A 257 -5.70 1.73 -28.84
N ASN A 258 -6.09 0.46 -28.82
CA ASN A 258 -6.98 -0.14 -29.79
C ASN A 258 -7.88 -1.16 -29.08
N ALA A 259 -9.16 -1.23 -29.49
CA ALA A 259 -10.13 -2.09 -28.84
C ALA A 259 -9.82 -3.60 -28.88
N ALA A 260 -9.01 -4.03 -29.86
CA ALA A 260 -8.58 -5.42 -29.98
C ALA A 260 -7.45 -5.79 -29.02
N TYR A 261 -6.77 -4.83 -28.40
CA TYR A 261 -5.62 -5.11 -27.55
C TYR A 261 -6.02 -5.83 -26.26
N LEU A 262 -5.41 -7.00 -26.05
CA LEU A 262 -5.46 -7.78 -24.79
C LEU A 262 -4.25 -7.50 -23.89
N ARG A 263 -3.23 -6.84 -24.45
CA ARG A 263 -2.02 -6.32 -23.81
C ARG A 263 -1.45 -5.20 -24.70
N PRO A 264 -0.52 -4.36 -24.20
CA PRO A 264 0.11 -3.35 -25.04
C PRO A 264 0.84 -4.00 -26.24
N PRO A 265 0.90 -3.34 -27.41
CA PRO A 265 1.59 -3.87 -28.57
C PRO A 265 3.13 -3.86 -28.39
N PRO A 266 3.87 -4.65 -29.20
CA PRO A 266 5.33 -4.59 -29.21
C PRO A 266 5.83 -3.25 -29.76
N ARG A 267 7.03 -2.85 -29.35
CA ARG A 267 7.68 -1.64 -29.88
C ARG A 267 8.21 -1.90 -31.29
N PRO A 268 8.15 -0.90 -32.21
CA PRO A 268 8.55 -1.06 -33.61
C PRO A 268 9.94 -1.70 -33.79
N ASP A 269 10.90 -1.30 -32.95
CA ASP A 269 12.32 -1.68 -33.10
C ASP A 269 12.76 -2.80 -32.15
N GLN A 270 11.85 -3.37 -31.35
CA GLN A 270 12.19 -4.35 -30.31
C GLN A 270 11.09 -5.41 -30.17
N ARG A 271 11.18 -6.50 -30.94
CA ARG A 271 10.18 -7.59 -30.97
C ARG A 271 9.86 -8.21 -29.60
N ASN A 272 10.80 -8.15 -28.65
CA ASN A 272 10.63 -8.71 -27.30
C ASN A 272 10.33 -7.64 -26.23
N ASN A 273 10.18 -6.36 -26.60
CA ASN A 273 9.86 -5.29 -25.67
C ASN A 273 8.49 -4.70 -26.02
N PHE A 274 7.60 -4.67 -25.03
CA PHE A 274 6.24 -4.15 -25.18
C PHE A 274 6.17 -2.73 -24.64
N TYR A 275 5.15 -1.99 -25.03
CA TYR A 275 4.75 -0.81 -24.27
C TYR A 275 4.22 -1.23 -22.89
N ASP A 276 4.17 -0.30 -21.95
CA ASP A 276 3.72 -0.56 -20.59
C ASP A 276 2.21 -0.32 -20.43
N SER A 277 1.64 0.60 -21.21
CA SER A 277 0.20 0.91 -21.19
C SER A 277 -0.31 1.43 -22.53
N CYS A 278 -1.63 1.57 -22.64
CA CYS A 278 -2.28 2.21 -23.79
C CYS A 278 -2.98 3.51 -23.36
N VAL A 279 -3.08 4.48 -24.27
CA VAL A 279 -3.74 5.78 -24.02
C VAL A 279 -4.71 6.14 -25.12
N ASP A 280 -5.59 7.10 -24.84
CA ASP A 280 -6.48 7.72 -25.83
C ASP A 280 -5.73 8.63 -26.83
N SER A 281 -4.78 9.43 -26.33
CA SER A 281 -3.98 10.38 -27.10
C SER A 281 -2.52 10.37 -26.67
N LEU A 282 -1.58 10.49 -27.62
CA LEU A 282 -0.14 10.52 -27.32
C LEU A 282 0.36 11.89 -26.82
N LEU A 283 -0.32 12.98 -27.22
CA LEU A 283 0.13 14.34 -26.93
C LEU A 283 -0.32 14.81 -25.54
N ASP A 284 -1.59 14.59 -25.20
CA ASP A 284 -2.15 14.85 -23.87
C ASP A 284 -3.09 13.70 -23.49
N PRO A 285 -2.55 12.60 -22.93
CA PRO A 285 -3.35 11.44 -22.54
C PRO A 285 -4.27 11.78 -21.36
N SER A 286 -5.57 11.56 -21.57
CA SER A 286 -6.60 11.72 -20.53
C SER A 286 -7.06 10.38 -19.97
N ILE A 287 -6.85 9.29 -20.73
CA ILE A 287 -7.23 7.93 -20.36
C ILE A 287 -6.02 7.02 -20.48
N PHE A 288 -5.79 6.20 -19.46
CA PHE A 288 -4.76 5.16 -19.44
C PHE A 288 -5.41 3.79 -19.24
N VAL A 289 -5.02 2.83 -20.07
CA VAL A 289 -5.46 1.43 -19.98
C VAL A 289 -4.29 0.57 -19.54
N ILE A 290 -4.48 -0.09 -18.40
CA ILE A 290 -3.47 -0.91 -17.74
C ILE A 290 -3.91 -2.37 -17.77
N PHE A 291 -3.02 -3.23 -18.28
CA PHE A 291 -3.33 -4.64 -18.51
C PHE A 291 -2.82 -5.53 -17.38
N GLU A 292 -1.76 -5.11 -16.68
CA GLU A 292 -1.15 -5.85 -15.58
C GLU A 292 -1.52 -5.22 -14.24
N LYS A 293 -2.22 -5.98 -13.38
CA LYS A 293 -2.62 -5.50 -12.04
C LYS A 293 -1.44 -5.03 -11.16
N HIS A 294 -0.24 -5.57 -11.39
CA HIS A 294 0.97 -5.22 -10.66
C HIS A 294 1.53 -3.84 -11.01
N GLN A 295 0.96 -3.13 -12.00
CA GLN A 295 1.28 -1.73 -12.30
C GLN A 295 0.43 -0.76 -11.48
N ILE A 296 -0.55 -1.25 -10.72
CA ILE A 296 -1.57 -0.43 -10.08
C ILE A 296 -1.53 -0.64 -8.58
N TYR A 297 -1.65 0.46 -7.84
CA TYR A 297 -1.95 0.44 -6.42
C TYR A 297 -3.16 1.34 -6.12
N PRO A 298 -4.30 0.80 -5.64
CA PRO A 298 -5.45 1.59 -5.23
C PRO A 298 -5.12 2.33 -3.92
N GLU A 299 -4.54 3.53 -4.03
CA GLU A 299 -3.94 4.23 -2.90
C GLU A 299 -4.95 4.98 -2.04
N TYR A 300 -5.93 5.63 -2.65
CA TYR A 300 -6.94 6.40 -1.95
C TYR A 300 -8.35 6.06 -2.41
N VAL A 301 -9.28 6.18 -1.47
CA VAL A 301 -10.72 6.21 -1.71
C VAL A 301 -11.23 7.60 -1.33
N ILE A 302 -11.80 8.31 -2.29
CA ILE A 302 -12.44 9.60 -2.08
C ILE A 302 -13.94 9.36 -1.93
N LYS A 303 -14.50 9.76 -0.79
CA LYS A 303 -15.95 9.90 -0.60
C LYS A 303 -16.32 11.37 -0.71
N TYR A 304 -17.21 11.72 -1.63
CA TYR A 304 -17.55 13.10 -1.94
C TYR A 304 -19.06 13.25 -2.20
N LYS A 305 -19.56 14.49 -2.19
CA LYS A 305 -20.96 14.81 -2.49
C LYS A 305 -21.07 16.10 -3.27
N GLN A 306 -22.19 16.30 -3.95
CA GLN A 306 -22.50 17.58 -4.57
C GLN A 306 -22.81 18.62 -3.48
N VAL A 307 -22.36 19.85 -3.68
CA VAL A 307 -22.72 20.98 -2.83
C VAL A 307 -24.18 21.34 -3.12
N SER A 308 -25.04 21.26 -2.11
CA SER A 308 -26.43 21.70 -2.24
C SER A 308 -26.45 23.21 -2.49
N GLN A 309 -26.95 23.66 -3.63
CA GLN A 309 -27.30 25.06 -3.81
C GLN A 309 -28.52 25.35 -2.92
N CYS A 310 -28.38 26.22 -1.91
CA CYS A 310 -29.54 26.84 -1.29
C CYS A 310 -30.15 27.78 -2.32
N THR A 311 -31.20 27.33 -3.00
CA THR A 311 -32.10 28.22 -3.71
C THR A 311 -32.88 28.99 -2.65
N VAL A 312 -32.46 30.23 -2.36
CA VAL A 312 -33.32 31.16 -1.64
C VAL A 312 -34.45 31.51 -2.60
N MET A 313 -35.61 30.88 -2.40
CA MET A 313 -36.86 31.25 -3.06
C MET A 313 -37.47 32.47 -2.39
#